data_AF-A0A7Z0D3T3-F1
#
_entry.id   AF-A0A7Z0D3T3-F1
#
_cell.length_a   1.000
_cell.length_b   1.000
_cell.length_c   1.000
_cell.angle_alpha   90.00
_cell.angle_beta   90.00
_cell.angle_gamma   90.00
#
_symmetry.space_group_name_H-M   'P 1'
#
loop_
_entity.id
_entity.type
_entity.pdbx_description
1 polymer ?
#
loop_
_entity_poly.entity_id
_entity_poly.type
_entity_poly.pdbx_seq_one_letter_code
_entity_poly.pdbx_strand_id
1 'polypeptide(L)'
;MPKKRPWRKYPAVDHVVVEWAGPPAVETFDIGDNPQLGQAPELIDKRILFSRHRCTLAHELEHLDRGEVACQDAAVEKYVRLAVARKLIKWDDLVDAVSAGVSETELADDLAVTDEVLADRIRFLHRSEKMLLVMAGRRTSGSNAAQRPGSR
;
A
#
# COMPACT_ATOMS: atom_id res chain seq x y z
N MET A 1 -22.91 5.87 15.41
CA MET A 1 -22.50 4.44 15.33
C MET A 1 -21.00 4.40 15.04
N PRO A 2 -20.13 4.00 16.00
CA PRO A 2 -18.69 4.03 15.76
C PRO A 2 -18.31 2.93 14.74
N LYS A 3 -17.62 3.32 13.66
CA LYS A 3 -17.12 2.39 12.63
C LYS A 3 -16.18 1.37 13.28
N LYS A 4 -16.47 0.07 13.12
CA LYS A 4 -15.56 -1.00 13.55
C LYS A 4 -14.22 -0.82 12.83
N ARG A 5 -13.15 -0.61 13.60
CA ARG A 5 -11.78 -0.56 13.07
C ARG A 5 -11.37 -1.99 12.68
N PRO A 6 -10.98 -2.27 11.42
CA PRO A 6 -10.74 -3.64 10.95
C PRO A 6 -9.51 -4.33 11.58
N TRP A 7 -8.68 -3.60 12.32
CA TRP A 7 -7.41 -4.06 12.90
C TRP A 7 -7.51 -4.60 14.33
N ARG A 8 -8.72 -4.68 14.90
CA ARG A 8 -8.95 -5.13 16.29
C ARG A 8 -8.87 -6.66 16.44
N LYS A 9 -7.93 -7.31 15.74
CA LYS A 9 -7.65 -8.75 15.84
C LYS A 9 -6.44 -9.09 16.71
N TYR A 10 -5.64 -8.11 17.10
CA TYR A 10 -4.49 -8.33 17.96
C TYR A 10 -4.85 -7.84 19.38
N PRO A 11 -5.24 -8.70 20.34
CA PRO A 11 -4.95 -8.40 21.73
C PRO A 11 -3.43 -8.22 21.82
N ALA A 12 -2.96 -7.33 22.71
CA ALA A 12 -1.54 -7.12 22.96
C ALA A 12 -0.84 -8.49 23.02
N VAL A 13 -0.10 -8.84 21.97
CA VAL A 13 0.88 -9.91 22.02
C VAL A 13 1.94 -9.38 22.98
N ASP A 14 2.25 -10.13 24.03
CA ASP A 14 3.04 -9.71 25.21
C ASP A 14 4.47 -9.20 24.91
N HIS A 15 4.81 -8.96 23.64
CA HIS A 15 6.10 -8.47 23.16
C HIS A 15 5.98 -7.29 22.17
N VAL A 16 4.76 -6.86 21.80
CA VAL A 16 4.54 -5.79 20.82
C VAL A 16 3.66 -4.70 21.43
N VAL A 17 4.31 -3.63 21.88
CA VAL A 17 3.64 -2.38 22.25
C VAL A 17 3.49 -1.54 20.99
N VAL A 18 2.28 -1.43 20.45
CA VAL A 18 1.95 -0.40 19.45
C VAL A 18 1.61 0.87 20.22
N GLU A 19 2.62 1.69 20.52
CA GLU A 19 2.41 2.99 21.15
C GLU A 19 2.05 4.02 20.09
N TRP A 20 0.79 4.49 20.10
CA TRP A 20 0.38 5.64 19.29
C TRP A 20 0.70 6.92 20.06
N ALA A 21 1.93 7.41 19.94
CA ALA A 21 2.26 8.75 20.39
C ALA A 21 1.56 9.76 19.45
N GLY A 22 0.55 10.48 19.96
CA GLY A 22 0.05 11.69 19.29
C GLY A 22 1.22 12.66 19.06
N PRO A 23 1.17 13.52 18.02
CA PRO A 23 2.39 14.08 17.45
C PRO A 23 3.11 15.02 18.43
N PRO A 24 4.35 14.73 18.86
CA PRO A 24 5.30 15.76 19.19
C PRO A 24 6.15 16.07 17.94
N ALA A 25 6.66 17.29 17.88
CA ALA A 25 7.59 17.68 16.85
C ALA A 25 8.80 16.74 16.85
N VAL A 26 9.04 16.12 15.68
CA VAL A 26 10.34 15.57 15.24
C VAL A 26 11.04 14.66 16.25
N GLU A 27 10.58 13.41 16.45
CA GLU A 27 11.46 12.36 16.95
C GLU A 27 11.22 11.04 16.20
N THR A 28 12.35 10.41 15.88
CA THR A 28 12.57 9.33 14.90
C THR A 28 11.86 8.03 15.28
N PHE A 29 11.22 7.40 14.29
CA PHE A 29 10.68 6.05 14.39
C PHE A 29 11.78 5.04 14.03
N ASP A 30 12.20 4.21 14.97
CA ASP A 30 13.20 3.15 14.73
C ASP A 30 12.48 1.83 14.40
N ILE A 31 12.23 1.61 13.11
CA ILE A 31 11.90 0.30 12.55
C ILE A 31 13.23 -0.23 12.03
N GLY A 32 13.71 -1.33 12.62
CA GLY A 32 15.08 -1.82 12.50
C GLY A 32 15.71 -1.64 11.12
N ASP A 33 16.92 -1.06 11.13
CA ASP A 33 17.94 -1.06 10.08
C ASP A 33 17.44 -1.02 8.62
N ASN A 34 16.45 -0.19 8.28
CA ASN A 34 16.16 0.13 6.89
C ASN A 34 16.95 1.39 6.44
N PRO A 35 18.05 1.24 5.67
CA PRO A 35 18.91 2.35 5.25
C PRO A 35 18.24 3.34 4.27
N GLN A 36 17.00 3.11 3.85
CA GLN A 36 16.23 4.04 3.02
C GLN A 36 15.67 5.24 3.79
N LEU A 37 15.80 5.28 5.13
CA LEU A 37 15.17 6.26 6.03
C LEU A 37 16.01 7.53 6.31
N GLY A 38 17.09 7.76 5.59
CA GLY A 38 18.01 8.89 5.83
C GLY A 38 17.67 10.23 5.17
N GLN A 39 16.40 10.67 5.11
CA GLN A 39 16.08 12.00 4.55
C GLN A 39 15.21 12.86 5.48
N ALA A 40 15.60 14.14 5.58
CA ALA A 40 15.16 15.12 6.56
C ALA A 40 13.63 15.35 6.60
N PRO A 41 13.02 15.49 7.80
CA PRO A 41 11.56 15.46 7.98
C PRO A 41 10.80 16.76 7.68
N GLU A 42 11.44 17.88 7.34
CA GLU A 42 10.74 19.19 7.30
C GLU A 42 9.80 19.42 6.10
N LEU A 43 9.77 18.55 5.08
CA LEU A 43 8.89 18.72 3.90
C LEU A 43 8.27 17.41 3.38
N ILE A 44 8.04 16.41 4.24
CA ILE A 44 7.42 15.15 3.79
C ILE A 44 5.89 15.29 3.84
N ASP A 45 5.23 15.08 2.71
CA ASP A 45 3.76 15.03 2.62
C ASP A 45 3.20 14.00 3.60
N LYS A 46 2.20 14.40 4.39
CA LYS A 46 1.50 13.53 5.36
C LYS A 46 0.90 12.28 4.72
N ARG A 47 0.54 12.34 3.43
CA ARG A 47 0.05 11.18 2.67
C ARG A 47 1.17 10.16 2.44
N ILE A 48 2.36 10.64 2.07
CA ILE A 48 3.55 9.81 1.91
C ILE A 48 3.89 9.12 3.24
N LEU A 49 3.87 9.87 4.35
CA LEU A 49 4.10 9.31 5.69
C LEU A 49 3.05 8.25 6.06
N PHE A 50 1.77 8.50 5.77
CA PHE A 50 0.70 7.56 6.05
C PHE A 50 0.85 6.25 5.25
N SER A 51 1.07 6.35 3.93
CA SER A 51 1.25 5.17 3.07
C SER A 51 2.46 4.35 3.49
N ARG A 52 3.58 5.00 3.82
CA ARG A 52 4.79 4.33 4.34
C ARG A 52 4.51 3.61 5.64
N HIS A 53 3.96 4.29 6.65
CA HIS A 53 3.66 3.66 7.95
C HIS A 53 2.67 2.50 7.80
N ARG A 54 1.62 2.66 6.98
CA ARG A 54 0.64 1.59 6.70
C ARG A 54 1.30 0.37 6.07
N CYS A 55 2.19 0.59 5.09
CA CYS A 55 2.86 -0.51 4.39
C CYS A 55 3.87 -1.21 5.29
N THR A 56 4.70 -0.47 6.02
CA THR A 56 5.68 -1.07 6.92
C THR A 56 5.01 -1.82 8.05
N LEU A 57 3.99 -1.24 8.70
CA LEU A 57 3.26 -1.95 9.75
C LEU A 57 2.63 -3.24 9.24
N ALA A 58 2.05 -3.24 8.03
CA ALA A 58 1.49 -4.45 7.44
C ALA A 58 2.56 -5.50 7.14
N HIS A 59 3.77 -5.08 6.79
CA HIS A 59 4.92 -5.95 6.54
C HIS A 59 5.40 -6.63 7.82
N GLU A 60 5.66 -5.86 8.88
CA GLU A 60 6.07 -6.43 10.16
C GLU A 60 5.00 -7.35 10.76
N LEU A 61 3.71 -6.99 10.63
CA LEU A 61 2.61 -7.85 11.08
C LEU A 61 2.54 -9.17 10.29
N GLU A 62 2.89 -9.18 9.01
CA GLU A 62 2.95 -10.42 8.23
C GLU A 62 4.08 -11.32 8.72
N HIS A 63 5.26 -10.77 9.03
CA HIS A 63 6.34 -11.55 9.66
C HIS A 63 5.87 -12.16 10.99
N LEU A 64 5.22 -11.36 11.85
CA LEU A 64 4.69 -11.82 13.13
C LEU A 64 3.61 -12.90 12.97
N ASP A 65 2.66 -12.72 12.05
CA ASP A 65 1.60 -13.70 11.74
C ASP A 65 2.20 -15.07 11.33
N ARG A 66 3.42 -15.07 10.78
CA ARG A 66 4.14 -16.26 10.32
C ARG A 66 5.11 -16.83 11.36
N GLY A 67 5.26 -16.18 12.52
CA GLY A 67 6.17 -16.58 13.58
C GLY A 67 7.64 -16.31 13.26
N GLU A 68 7.91 -15.38 12.35
CA GLU A 68 9.27 -15.02 11.93
C GLU A 68 9.84 -13.98 12.90
N VAL A 69 10.96 -14.33 13.56
CA VAL A 69 11.56 -13.53 14.66
C VAL A 69 13.03 -13.18 14.43
N ALA A 70 13.58 -13.51 13.27
CA ALA A 70 14.98 -13.29 12.90
C ALA A 70 15.11 -12.86 11.44
N CYS A 71 16.32 -12.50 11.01
CA CYS A 71 16.62 -12.18 9.61
C CYS A 71 16.21 -13.36 8.71
N GLN A 72 15.29 -13.12 7.79
CA GLN A 72 14.75 -14.13 6.89
C GLN A 72 15.55 -14.20 5.59
N ASP A 73 15.49 -15.35 4.91
CA ASP A 73 16.07 -15.46 3.58
C ASP A 73 15.28 -14.64 2.54
N ALA A 74 15.92 -14.37 1.40
CA ALA A 74 15.32 -13.55 0.35
C ALA A 74 14.03 -14.15 -0.25
N ALA A 75 13.82 -15.47 -0.14
CA ALA A 75 12.62 -16.13 -0.64
C ALA A 75 11.43 -15.91 0.30
N VAL A 76 11.68 -15.96 1.62
CA VAL A 76 10.70 -15.63 2.65
C VAL A 76 10.29 -14.17 2.54
N GLU A 77 11.24 -13.25 2.42
CA GLU A 77 10.97 -11.81 2.24
C GLU A 77 10.09 -11.51 1.02
N LYS A 78 10.39 -12.18 -0.10
CA LYS A 78 9.59 -12.06 -1.32
C LYS A 78 8.16 -12.54 -1.11
N TYR A 79 7.97 -13.62 -0.34
CA TYR A 79 6.65 -14.12 -0.01
C TYR A 79 5.89 -13.12 0.88
N VAL A 80 6.55 -12.58 1.92
CA VAL A 80 5.96 -11.58 2.81
C VAL A 80 5.51 -10.36 2.03
N ARG A 81 6.37 -9.80 1.17
CA ARG A 81 6.02 -8.66 0.31
C ARG A 81 4.79 -8.94 -0.55
N LEU A 82 4.70 -10.14 -1.14
CA LEU A 82 3.53 -10.53 -1.93
C LEU A 82 2.26 -10.68 -1.07
N ALA A 83 2.38 -11.28 0.11
CA ALA A 83 1.26 -11.44 1.04
C ALA A 83 0.73 -10.08 1.49
N VAL A 84 1.63 -9.16 1.87
CA VAL A 84 1.32 -7.77 2.23
C VAL A 84 0.65 -7.04 1.08
N ALA A 85 1.20 -7.13 -0.14
CA ALA A 85 0.61 -6.51 -1.32
C ALA A 85 -0.82 -6.98 -1.59
N ARG A 86 -1.11 -8.28 -1.42
CA ARG A 86 -2.48 -8.84 -1.54
C ARG A 86 -3.38 -8.47 -0.35
N LYS A 87 -2.82 -8.30 0.84
CA LYS A 87 -3.55 -7.86 2.04
C LYS A 87 -3.98 -6.39 1.89
N LEU A 88 -3.10 -5.52 1.39
CA LEU A 88 -3.34 -4.09 1.26
C LEU A 88 -4.10 -3.71 -0.01
N ILE A 89 -3.81 -4.35 -1.15
CA ILE A 89 -4.41 -4.04 -2.45
C ILE A 89 -5.31 -5.19 -2.88
N LYS A 90 -6.61 -5.03 -2.63
CA LYS A 90 -7.61 -6.00 -3.10
C LYS A 90 -7.74 -5.93 -4.61
N TRP A 91 -8.12 -7.06 -5.20
CA TRP A 91 -8.30 -7.16 -6.64
C TRP A 91 -9.34 -6.15 -7.14
N ASP A 92 -10.48 -6.06 -6.46
CA ASP A 92 -11.57 -5.17 -6.84
C ASP A 92 -11.15 -3.70 -6.73
N ASP A 93 -10.51 -3.29 -5.61
CA ASP A 93 -9.98 -1.92 -5.45
C ASP A 93 -9.00 -1.54 -6.57
N LEU A 94 -8.12 -2.47 -6.97
CA LEU A 94 -7.16 -2.26 -8.06
C LEU A 94 -7.87 -2.12 -9.42
N VAL A 95 -8.90 -2.94 -9.67
CA VAL A 95 -9.69 -2.86 -10.90
C VAL A 95 -10.52 -1.60 -10.94
N ASP A 96 -11.08 -1.18 -9.81
CA ASP A 96 -11.91 0.02 -9.68
C ASP A 96 -11.07 1.28 -9.91
N ALA A 97 -9.91 1.41 -9.28
CA ALA A 97 -8.99 2.53 -9.50
C ALA A 97 -8.56 2.64 -10.98
N VAL A 98 -8.17 1.52 -11.59
CA VAL A 98 -7.80 1.49 -13.02
C VAL A 98 -9.01 1.76 -13.93
N SER A 99 -10.19 1.25 -13.57
CA SER A 99 -11.45 1.51 -14.28
C SER A 99 -11.99 2.92 -14.06
N ALA A 100 -11.50 3.65 -13.06
CA ALA A 100 -11.78 5.08 -12.86
C ALA A 100 -10.81 5.96 -13.67
N GLY A 101 -9.79 5.37 -14.29
CA GLY A 101 -8.80 6.09 -15.09
C GLY A 101 -7.70 6.74 -14.26
N VAL A 102 -7.47 6.28 -13.04
CA VAL A 102 -6.32 6.70 -12.22
C VAL A 102 -5.04 6.38 -12.99
N SER A 103 -4.15 7.37 -13.12
CA SER A 103 -2.91 7.20 -13.86
C SER A 103 -1.96 6.23 -13.14
N GLU A 104 -1.05 5.59 -13.87
CA GLU A 104 -0.07 4.67 -13.27
C GLU A 104 0.76 5.34 -12.17
N THR A 105 1.06 6.64 -12.34
CA THR A 105 1.82 7.46 -11.38
C THR A 105 1.03 7.86 -10.15
N GLU A 106 -0.31 7.85 -10.19
CA GLU A 106 -1.17 8.23 -9.06
C GLU A 106 -1.78 7.00 -8.38
N LEU A 107 -1.64 5.81 -8.97
CA LEU A 107 -2.31 4.59 -8.52
C LEU A 107 -1.88 4.16 -7.12
N ALA A 108 -0.61 4.35 -6.75
CA ALA A 108 -0.12 4.04 -5.41
C ALA A 108 -0.73 4.98 -4.36
N ASP A 109 -0.83 6.27 -4.69
CA ASP A 109 -1.43 7.28 -3.83
C ASP A 109 -2.94 7.05 -3.64
N ASP A 110 -3.66 6.74 -4.73
CA ASP A 110 -5.09 6.43 -4.70
C ASP A 110 -5.39 5.19 -3.83
N LEU A 111 -4.52 4.17 -3.92
CA LEU A 111 -4.61 2.95 -3.12
C LEU A 111 -4.02 3.10 -1.69
N ALA A 112 -3.47 4.26 -1.36
CA ALA A 112 -2.79 4.54 -0.09
C ALA A 112 -1.71 3.50 0.28
N VAL A 113 -0.86 3.19 -0.68
CA VAL A 113 0.29 2.26 -0.56
C VAL A 113 1.57 2.92 -1.09
N THR A 114 2.73 2.31 -0.87
CA THR A 114 3.96 2.74 -1.53
C THR A 114 4.07 2.11 -2.93
N ASP A 115 4.89 2.73 -3.79
CA ASP A 115 5.18 2.23 -5.13
C ASP A 115 5.74 0.80 -5.12
N GLU A 116 6.55 0.44 -4.12
CA GLU A 116 7.10 -0.91 -4.02
C GLU A 116 6.01 -1.96 -3.80
N VAL A 117 5.03 -1.67 -2.94
CA VAL A 117 3.90 -2.58 -2.67
C VAL A 117 3.00 -2.72 -3.90
N LEU A 118 2.74 -1.62 -4.61
CA LEU A 118 2.01 -1.65 -5.88
C LEU A 118 2.76 -2.46 -6.94
N ALA A 119 4.07 -2.24 -7.08
CA ALA A 119 4.91 -2.96 -8.02
C ALA A 119 4.92 -4.47 -7.74
N ASP A 120 5.03 -4.87 -6.47
CA ASP A 120 4.94 -6.27 -6.08
C ASP A 120 3.55 -6.85 -6.37
N ARG A 121 2.46 -6.10 -6.11
CA ARG A 121 1.10 -6.55 -6.47
C ARG A 121 0.98 -6.84 -7.96
N ILE A 122 1.42 -5.92 -8.81
CA ILE A 122 1.31 -6.02 -10.27
C ILE A 122 2.23 -7.11 -10.82
N ARG A 123 3.48 -7.18 -10.33
CA ARG A 123 4.49 -8.16 -10.79
C ARG A 123 3.97 -9.59 -10.70
N PHE A 124 3.31 -9.93 -9.59
CA PHE A 124 2.83 -11.28 -9.28
C PHE A 124 1.36 -11.54 -9.65
N LEU A 125 0.71 -10.65 -10.40
CA LEU A 125 -0.59 -10.97 -11.01
C LEU A 125 -0.46 -12.15 -11.98
N HIS A 126 -1.46 -13.02 -11.98
CA HIS A 126 -1.60 -14.06 -12.98
C HIS A 126 -1.82 -13.42 -14.37
N ARG A 127 -1.47 -14.15 -15.43
CA ARG A 127 -1.59 -13.63 -16.81
C ARG A 127 -3.01 -13.16 -17.16
N SER A 128 -4.03 -13.87 -16.68
CA SER A 128 -5.44 -13.48 -16.86
C SER A 128 -5.80 -12.20 -16.12
N GLU A 129 -5.30 -12.02 -14.89
CA GLU A 129 -5.49 -10.81 -14.10
C GLU A 129 -4.85 -9.60 -14.80
N LYS A 130 -3.61 -9.74 -15.29
CA LYS A 130 -2.97 -8.68 -16.08
C LYS A 130 -3.81 -8.28 -17.30
N MET A 131 -4.37 -9.25 -18.02
CA MET A 131 -5.26 -8.97 -19.16
C MET A 131 -6.54 -8.25 -18.73
N LEU A 132 -7.18 -8.69 -17.63
CA LEU A 132 -8.37 -8.04 -17.09
C LEU A 132 -8.10 -6.57 -16.70
N LEU A 133 -6.95 -6.31 -16.08
CA LEU A 133 -6.56 -4.96 -15.68
C LEU A 133 -6.31 -4.04 -16.89
N VAL A 134 -5.66 -4.55 -17.95
CA VAL A 134 -5.50 -3.82 -19.21
C VAL A 134 -6.85 -3.52 -19.86
N MET A 135 -7.77 -4.48 -19.85
CA MET A 135 -9.12 -4.27 -20.41
C MET A 135 -9.92 -3.25 -19.59
N ALA A 136 -9.73 -3.21 -18.27
CA ALA A 136 -10.34 -2.23 -17.38
C ALA A 136 -9.90 -0.81 -17.72
N GLY A 137 -8.59 -0.57 -17.87
CA GLY A 137 -8.06 0.76 -18.18
C GLY A 137 -8.44 1.27 -19.58
N ARG A 138 -8.71 0.39 -20.55
CA ARG A 138 -9.12 0.79 -21.90
C ARG A 138 -10.55 1.34 -21.98
N ARG A 139 -11.43 0.95 -21.05
CA ARG A 139 -12.84 1.40 -21.06
C ARG A 139 -12.98 2.89 -20.76
N THR A 140 -12.04 3.49 -20.05
CA THR A 140 -12.06 4.91 -19.68
C THR A 140 -11.48 5.82 -20.75
N SER A 141 -10.38 5.41 -21.39
CA SER A 141 -9.73 6.20 -22.45
C SER A 141 -10.62 6.42 -23.68
N GLY A 142 -11.59 5.52 -23.93
CA GLY A 142 -12.56 5.64 -25.02
C GLY A 142 -13.78 6.53 -24.73
N SER A 143 -14.09 6.81 -23.46
CA SER A 143 -15.32 7.53 -23.08
C SER A 143 -15.12 9.05 -22.86
N ASN A 144 -13.87 9.51 -22.72
CA ASN A 144 -13.56 10.93 -22.51
C ASN A 144 -13.46 11.76 -23.82
N ALA A 145 -13.66 11.13 -24.99
CA ALA A 145 -13.62 11.80 -26.30
C ALA A 145 -14.98 12.40 -26.74
N ALA A 146 -16.05 12.23 -25.96
CA ALA A 146 -17.42 12.58 -26.38
C ALA A 146 -18.01 13.87 -25.76
N GLN A 147 -17.26 14.65 -24.97
CA GLN A 147 -17.78 15.89 -24.36
C GLN A 147 -16.89 17.11 -24.64
N ARG A 148 -17.06 17.65 -25.85
CA ARG A 148 -16.91 19.08 -26.12
C ARG A 148 -18.06 19.52 -27.04
N PRO A 149 -19.16 20.10 -26.51
CA PRO A 149 -20.07 20.86 -27.36
C PRO A 149 -19.33 22.14 -27.78
N GLY A 150 -19.20 22.35 -29.09
CA GLY A 150 -18.58 23.54 -29.65
C GLY A 150 -19.35 24.79 -29.23
N SER A 151 -18.63 25.72 -28.62
CA SER A 151 -19.07 27.11 -28.48
C SER A 151 -18.77 27.84 -29.80
N ARG A 152 -19.85 28.12 -30.54
CA ARG A 152 -19.91 29.18 -31.55
C ARG A 152 -19.72 30.54 -30.92
#